data_AF-K5W2M2-F1
#
_entry.id   AF-K5W2M2-F1
#
_cell.length_a   1.000
_cell.length_b   1.000
_cell.length_c   1.000
_cell.angle_alpha   90.00
_cell.angle_beta   90.00
_cell.angle_gamma   90.00
#
_symmetry.space_group_name_H-M   'P 1'
#
loop_
_entity.id
_entity.type
_entity.pdbx_description
1 polymer ?
#
loop_
_entity_poly.entity_id
_entity_poly.type
_entity_poly.pdbx_seq_one_letter_code
_entity_poly.pdbx_strand_id
1 'polypeptide(L)'
;HVPTQLMAEYYAQRASTPGTLIISEATPVAPQAGGYRHVPGIWNDEQVAGWKLVTDAVHGQGSFIYLQLWALGRAANPAVLQEEGGYPYISASDVPLQGRPFPPRPLTGEEIKEYIKLYGAAAENAARAGFDGVELHGANGYLIDQFTQDVTNKRTDEYGGSMENRARFALDVLDAAVKAIGESKVGIRFSPWSNFSGMRMADPKPGFSFLVSEIAERWPSFAYIHLIEPRTEADRDRVVGEGESNDFLREIWGHRPFISAGGYDKESAFEVAETKGSLIAAGRLFISNPDLPVRWQNDIPVDKGDRSTYYIVESPQGYTDYPFADGSVAPERFKKLPN
;
A
#
# COMPACT_ATOMS: atom_id res chain seq x y z
N HIS A 1 10.03 -14.59 -2.88
CA HIS A 1 10.11 -13.13 -2.71
C HIS A 1 10.72 -12.39 -3.90
N VAL A 2 11.22 -13.05 -4.94
CA VAL A 2 11.69 -12.37 -6.16
C VAL A 2 10.51 -12.18 -7.10
N PRO A 3 10.25 -10.97 -7.63
CA PRO A 3 9.22 -10.76 -8.63
C PRO A 3 9.45 -11.61 -9.89
N THR A 4 8.37 -12.03 -10.54
CA THR A 4 8.42 -12.97 -11.68
C THR A 4 7.99 -12.31 -12.98
N GLN A 5 8.25 -12.98 -14.12
CA GLN A 5 7.74 -12.54 -15.43
C GLN A 5 6.21 -12.43 -15.45
N LEU A 6 5.52 -13.31 -14.73
CA LEU A 6 4.06 -13.27 -14.61
C LEU A 6 3.59 -11.96 -13.96
N MET A 7 4.33 -11.44 -12.99
CA MET A 7 4.05 -10.12 -12.40
C MET A 7 4.30 -9.00 -13.41
N ALA A 8 5.38 -9.05 -14.19
CA ALA A 8 5.65 -8.05 -15.22
C ALA A 8 4.52 -7.99 -16.26
N GLU A 9 4.01 -9.15 -16.67
CA GLU A 9 2.80 -9.23 -17.53
C GLU A 9 1.57 -8.62 -16.86
N TYR A 10 1.29 -8.99 -15.60
CA TYR A 10 0.16 -8.47 -14.83
C TYR A 10 0.14 -6.94 -14.75
N TYR A 11 1.28 -6.34 -14.42
CA TYR A 11 1.40 -4.89 -14.31
C TYR A 11 1.38 -4.21 -15.69
N ALA A 12 2.01 -4.80 -16.71
CA ALA A 12 1.96 -4.27 -18.07
C ALA A 12 0.53 -4.24 -18.65
N GLN A 13 -0.28 -5.27 -18.38
CA GLN A 13 -1.68 -5.31 -18.79
C GLN A 13 -2.47 -4.13 -18.20
N ARG A 14 -2.23 -3.79 -16.92
CA ARG A 14 -2.88 -2.68 -16.20
C ARG A 14 -2.30 -1.31 -16.51
N ALA A 15 -1.14 -1.29 -17.15
CA ALA A 15 -0.51 -0.10 -17.71
C ALA A 15 -0.99 0.23 -19.13
N SER A 16 -1.94 -0.54 -19.68
CA SER A 16 -2.36 -0.50 -21.09
C SER A 16 -2.95 0.83 -21.58
N THR A 17 -3.39 1.70 -20.67
CA THR A 17 -3.76 3.09 -20.96
C THR A 17 -2.60 4.01 -20.57
N PRO A 18 -1.93 4.69 -21.52
CA PRO A 18 -0.81 5.58 -21.22
C PRO A 18 -1.17 6.65 -20.18
N GLY A 19 -0.25 6.96 -19.28
CA GLY A 19 -0.45 7.91 -18.18
C GLY A 19 -1.15 7.30 -16.95
N THR A 20 -1.38 6.00 -16.90
CA THR A 20 -1.95 5.34 -15.72
C THR A 20 -0.91 5.32 -14.58
N LEU A 21 -1.34 5.67 -13.38
CA LEU A 21 -0.56 5.43 -12.15
C LEU A 21 -0.94 4.07 -11.56
N ILE A 22 0.06 3.23 -11.34
CA ILE A 22 -0.05 1.95 -10.65
C ILE A 22 0.65 2.04 -9.30
N ILE A 23 0.06 1.44 -8.26
CA ILE A 23 0.72 1.21 -6.98
C ILE A 23 0.84 -0.31 -6.83
N SER A 24 2.05 -0.79 -6.60
CA SER A 24 2.33 -2.23 -6.50
C SER A 24 1.57 -2.89 -5.34
N GLU A 25 1.54 -4.22 -5.35
CA GLU A 25 1.28 -4.98 -4.13
C GLU A 25 2.27 -4.63 -3.01
N ALA A 26 1.83 -4.83 -1.77
CA ALA A 26 2.62 -4.55 -0.58
C ALA A 26 3.89 -5.41 -0.56
N THR A 27 5.04 -4.76 -0.39
CA THR A 27 6.37 -5.37 -0.56
C THR A 27 7.18 -5.17 0.72
N PRO A 28 7.53 -6.24 1.47
CA PRO A 28 8.25 -6.09 2.72
C PRO A 28 9.63 -5.47 2.52
N VAL A 29 10.00 -4.56 3.42
CA VAL A 29 11.28 -3.81 3.34
C VAL A 29 12.51 -4.65 3.68
N ALA A 30 12.31 -5.77 4.35
CA ALA A 30 13.36 -6.68 4.81
C ALA A 30 12.77 -8.06 5.14
N PRO A 31 13.60 -9.12 5.23
CA PRO A 31 13.13 -10.45 5.64
C PRO A 31 12.39 -10.43 6.99
N GLN A 32 12.94 -9.73 8.00
CA GLN A 32 12.33 -9.59 9.32
C GLN A 32 11.06 -8.72 9.34
N ALA A 33 10.78 -7.99 8.26
CA ALA A 33 9.54 -7.24 8.10
C ALA A 33 8.43 -8.08 7.44
N GLY A 34 8.75 -9.28 6.96
CA GLY A 34 7.88 -10.21 6.25
C GLY A 34 6.97 -11.04 7.16
N GLY A 35 6.83 -12.33 6.84
CA GLY A 35 5.95 -13.25 7.55
C GLY A 35 4.73 -13.72 6.75
N TYR A 36 4.69 -13.47 5.44
CA TYR A 36 3.84 -14.15 4.47
C TYR A 36 4.69 -14.75 3.35
N ARG A 37 4.34 -15.94 2.91
CA ARG A 37 5.01 -16.61 1.78
C ARG A 37 4.53 -16.01 0.46
N HIS A 38 5.36 -16.14 -0.58
CA HIS A 38 5.04 -15.77 -1.97
C HIS A 38 4.64 -14.29 -2.20
N VAL A 39 4.95 -13.38 -1.26
CA VAL A 39 4.91 -11.93 -1.52
C VAL A 39 6.28 -11.45 -2.03
N PRO A 40 6.37 -10.43 -2.89
CA PRO A 40 7.65 -9.90 -3.36
C PRO A 40 8.37 -9.09 -2.28
N GLY A 41 9.70 -9.05 -2.31
CA GLY A 41 10.57 -8.23 -1.46
C GLY A 41 11.34 -7.18 -2.24
N ILE A 42 12.12 -6.33 -1.55
CA ILE A 42 13.00 -5.30 -2.18
C ILE A 42 14.30 -5.04 -1.39
N TRP A 43 14.85 -6.07 -0.73
CA TRP A 43 16.03 -5.93 0.16
C TRP A 43 17.33 -6.46 -0.44
N ASN A 44 17.31 -7.07 -1.62
CA ASN A 44 18.51 -7.58 -2.28
C ASN A 44 18.51 -7.33 -3.81
N ASP A 45 19.66 -7.53 -4.44
CA ASP A 45 19.86 -7.22 -5.86
C ASP A 45 19.04 -8.11 -6.79
N GLU A 46 18.77 -9.36 -6.41
CA GLU A 46 17.94 -10.27 -7.20
C GLU A 46 16.49 -9.78 -7.26
N GLN A 47 15.96 -9.29 -6.14
CA GLN A 47 14.63 -8.69 -6.06
C GLN A 47 14.56 -7.36 -6.80
N VAL A 48 15.60 -6.53 -6.71
CA VAL A 48 15.71 -5.28 -7.49
C VAL A 48 15.68 -5.58 -8.98
N ALA A 49 16.42 -6.60 -9.45
CA ALA A 49 16.42 -7.02 -10.84
C ALA A 49 15.04 -7.54 -11.29
N GLY A 50 14.37 -8.36 -10.47
CA GLY A 50 13.02 -8.83 -10.75
C GLY A 50 11.99 -7.69 -10.85
N TRP A 51 12.06 -6.71 -9.94
CA TRP A 51 11.20 -5.53 -10.00
C TRP A 51 11.50 -4.64 -11.21
N LYS A 52 12.77 -4.57 -11.63
CA LYS A 52 13.14 -3.80 -12.81
C LYS A 52 12.44 -4.30 -14.09
N LEU A 53 12.24 -5.61 -14.23
CA LEU A 53 11.45 -6.17 -15.33
C LEU A 53 10.01 -5.61 -15.31
N VAL A 54 9.42 -5.50 -14.12
CA VAL A 54 8.07 -4.96 -13.93
C VAL A 54 8.01 -3.47 -14.27
N THR A 55 8.93 -2.65 -13.74
CA THR A 55 8.93 -1.21 -13.98
C THR A 55 9.19 -0.90 -15.46
N ASP A 56 10.14 -1.60 -16.10
CA ASP A 56 10.43 -1.43 -17.52
C ASP A 56 9.21 -1.81 -18.38
N ALA A 57 8.45 -2.84 -17.99
CA ALA A 57 7.22 -3.24 -18.66
C ALA A 57 6.12 -2.18 -18.56
N VAL A 58 5.93 -1.58 -17.38
CA VAL A 58 4.96 -0.49 -17.15
C VAL A 58 5.35 0.78 -17.89
N HIS A 59 6.61 1.20 -17.78
CA HIS A 59 7.16 2.37 -18.47
C HIS A 59 7.10 2.20 -20.00
N GLY A 60 7.30 0.99 -20.50
CA GLY A 60 7.13 0.65 -21.91
C GLY A 60 5.70 0.87 -22.44
N GLN A 61 4.68 0.92 -21.57
CA GLN A 61 3.30 1.30 -21.93
C GLN A 61 3.04 2.80 -21.75
N GLY A 62 4.04 3.60 -21.36
CA GLY A 62 3.89 5.04 -21.10
C GLY A 62 3.13 5.35 -19.81
N SER A 63 3.16 4.45 -18.83
CA SER A 63 2.50 4.58 -17.53
C SER A 63 3.53 4.66 -16.39
N PHE A 64 3.07 4.89 -15.16
CA PHE A 64 3.90 5.12 -13.98
C PHE A 64 3.61 4.09 -12.88
N ILE A 65 4.60 3.76 -12.05
CA ILE A 65 4.45 2.81 -10.96
C ILE A 65 5.18 3.22 -9.68
N TYR A 66 4.51 3.09 -8.54
CA TYR A 66 5.05 3.27 -7.19
C TYR A 66 5.13 1.91 -6.47
N LEU A 67 6.20 1.71 -5.67
CA LEU A 67 6.34 0.51 -4.83
C LEU A 67 5.74 0.74 -3.45
N GLN A 68 4.80 -0.09 -3.02
CA GLN A 68 4.23 0.02 -1.67
C GLN A 68 5.10 -0.71 -0.63
N LEU A 69 5.79 0.05 0.22
CA LEU A 69 6.71 -0.46 1.24
C LEU A 69 5.98 -0.90 2.51
N TRP A 70 6.31 -2.09 2.98
CA TRP A 70 5.53 -2.80 3.98
C TRP A 70 6.37 -3.41 5.10
N ALA A 71 5.79 -3.47 6.30
CA ALA A 71 6.23 -4.34 7.39
C ALA A 71 4.99 -4.85 8.12
N LEU A 72 4.88 -6.17 8.31
CA LEU A 72 3.64 -6.78 8.76
C LEU A 72 3.37 -6.50 10.26
N GLY A 73 4.41 -6.45 11.07
CA GLY A 73 4.28 -6.37 12.53
C GLY A 73 3.42 -7.52 13.08
N ARG A 74 2.43 -7.21 13.93
CA ARG A 74 1.55 -8.24 14.52
C ARG A 74 0.66 -8.98 13.52
N ALA A 75 0.62 -8.55 12.26
CA ALA A 75 -0.05 -9.27 11.20
C ALA A 75 0.80 -10.41 10.62
N ALA A 76 2.10 -10.50 10.94
CA ALA A 76 2.96 -11.57 10.44
C ALA A 76 2.51 -12.95 10.91
N ASN A 77 2.74 -13.98 10.10
CA ASN A 77 2.59 -15.37 10.55
C ASN A 77 3.87 -15.82 11.29
N PRO A 78 3.83 -16.10 12.60
CA PRO A 78 5.02 -16.46 13.36
C PRO A 78 5.72 -17.73 12.86
N ALA A 79 4.97 -18.69 12.31
CA ALA A 79 5.55 -19.91 11.73
C ALA A 79 6.39 -19.59 10.49
N VAL A 80 5.93 -18.66 9.64
CA VAL A 80 6.66 -18.23 8.45
C VAL A 80 7.94 -17.49 8.86
N LEU A 81 7.86 -16.58 9.84
CA LEU A 81 9.04 -15.88 10.37
C LEU A 81 10.10 -16.85 10.91
N GLN A 82 9.65 -17.91 11.60
CA GLN A 82 10.54 -18.94 12.12
C GLN A 82 11.22 -19.75 11.02
N GLU A 83 10.47 -20.14 9.99
CA GLU A 83 10.98 -20.92 8.85
C GLU A 83 11.93 -20.12 7.95
N GLU A 84 11.65 -18.84 7.71
CA GLU A 84 12.41 -18.00 6.76
C GLU A 84 13.69 -17.37 7.35
N GLY A 85 13.98 -17.62 8.63
CA GLY A 85 15.21 -17.13 9.26
C GLY A 85 15.19 -17.00 10.78
N GLY A 86 14.14 -17.45 11.47
CA GLY A 86 14.04 -17.28 12.93
C GLY A 86 13.79 -15.82 13.33
N TYR A 87 13.10 -15.06 12.49
CA TYR A 87 12.87 -13.64 12.74
C TYR A 87 11.87 -13.42 13.89
N PRO A 88 12.03 -12.33 14.67
CA PRO A 88 11.15 -12.08 15.79
C PRO A 88 9.75 -11.66 15.34
N TYR A 89 8.72 -12.17 16.00
CA TYR A 89 7.35 -11.70 15.84
C TYR A 89 7.14 -10.43 16.67
N ILE A 90 6.98 -9.28 16.00
CA ILE A 90 7.09 -7.95 16.62
C ILE A 90 5.89 -7.04 16.36
N SER A 91 5.77 -5.97 17.16
CA SER A 91 4.84 -4.86 16.94
C SER A 91 5.26 -3.63 17.77
N ALA A 92 4.44 -2.58 17.78
CA ALA A 92 4.61 -1.44 18.67
C ALA A 92 4.49 -1.84 20.15
N SER A 93 3.58 -2.77 20.48
CA SER A 93 3.34 -3.30 21.82
C SER A 93 2.88 -4.76 21.75
N ASP A 94 2.72 -5.41 22.90
CA ASP A 94 2.33 -6.83 23.04
C ASP A 94 0.81 -7.06 22.90
N VAL A 95 0.12 -6.22 22.13
CA VAL A 95 -1.32 -6.35 21.89
C VAL A 95 -1.57 -7.45 20.85
N PRO A 96 -2.17 -8.59 21.22
CA PRO A 96 -2.37 -9.70 20.30
C PRO A 96 -3.37 -9.34 19.19
N LEU A 97 -3.12 -9.88 17.99
CA LEU A 97 -4.12 -9.90 16.94
C LEU A 97 -5.00 -11.14 17.11
N GLN A 98 -6.32 -10.99 16.97
CA GLN A 98 -7.26 -12.11 17.10
C GLN A 98 -6.86 -13.27 16.17
N GLY A 99 -6.86 -14.49 16.71
CA GLY A 99 -6.47 -15.70 15.97
C GLY A 99 -4.95 -15.97 15.94
N ARG A 100 -4.12 -15.13 16.55
CA ARG A 100 -2.68 -15.42 16.74
C ARG A 100 -2.44 -16.25 18.01
N PRO A 101 -1.43 -17.15 18.00
CA PRO A 101 -1.18 -18.08 19.10
C PRO A 101 -0.61 -17.41 20.36
N PHE A 102 0.13 -16.33 20.21
CA PHE A 102 0.75 -15.56 21.30
C PHE A 102 0.89 -14.08 20.89
N PRO A 103 1.03 -13.14 21.84
CA PRO A 103 1.21 -11.73 21.52
C PRO A 103 2.56 -11.46 20.84
N PRO A 104 2.67 -10.42 19.98
CA PRO A 104 3.96 -9.98 19.45
C PRO A 104 4.84 -9.42 20.57
N ARG A 105 6.16 -9.44 20.35
CA ARG A 105 7.09 -8.73 21.23
C ARG A 105 7.11 -7.23 20.86
N PRO A 106 7.06 -6.30 21.83
CA PRO A 106 7.30 -4.89 21.54
C PRO A 106 8.71 -4.69 20.98
N LEU A 107 8.84 -3.90 19.91
CA LEU A 107 10.15 -3.45 19.43
C LEU A 107 10.87 -2.65 20.52
N THR A 108 12.18 -2.85 20.64
CA THR A 108 13.06 -1.96 21.43
C THR A 108 13.33 -0.65 20.67
N GLY A 109 13.82 0.38 21.35
CA GLY A 109 14.19 1.64 20.69
C GLY A 109 15.29 1.49 19.63
N GLU A 110 16.21 0.52 19.82
CA GLU A 110 17.24 0.21 18.83
C GLU A 110 16.65 -0.46 17.58
N GLU A 111 15.74 -1.42 17.76
CA GLU A 111 15.06 -2.07 16.64
C GLU A 111 14.14 -1.10 15.90
N ILE A 112 13.49 -0.14 16.59
CA ILE A 112 12.72 0.92 15.91
C ILE A 112 13.63 1.70 14.94
N LYS A 113 14.83 2.09 15.39
CA LYS A 113 15.84 2.76 14.55
C LYS A 113 16.33 1.88 13.41
N GLU A 114 16.40 0.56 13.62
CA GLU A 114 16.72 -0.40 12.56
C GLU A 114 15.62 -0.41 11.49
N TYR A 115 14.34 -0.56 11.87
CA TYR A 115 13.23 -0.55 10.91
C TYR A 115 13.19 0.76 10.11
N ILE A 116 13.40 1.91 10.74
CA ILE A 116 13.50 3.20 10.04
C ILE A 116 14.57 3.16 8.93
N LYS A 117 15.77 2.61 9.23
CA LYS A 117 16.83 2.44 8.24
C LYS A 117 16.45 1.46 7.13
N LEU A 118 15.78 0.36 7.47
CA LEU A 118 15.33 -0.64 6.49
C LEU A 118 14.33 -0.04 5.49
N TYR A 119 13.41 0.82 5.94
CA TYR A 119 12.52 1.55 5.04
C TYR A 119 13.28 2.50 4.10
N GLY A 120 14.28 3.23 4.61
CA GLY A 120 15.15 4.08 3.78
C GLY A 120 15.88 3.28 2.71
N ALA A 121 16.53 2.17 3.09
CA ALA A 121 17.23 1.28 2.17
C ALA A 121 16.28 0.64 1.13
N ALA A 122 15.08 0.26 1.54
CA ALA A 122 14.06 -0.26 0.62
C ALA A 122 13.60 0.80 -0.39
N ALA A 123 13.50 2.08 0.01
CA ALA A 123 13.21 3.18 -0.90
C ALA A 123 14.35 3.40 -1.91
N GLU A 124 15.62 3.34 -1.49
CA GLU A 124 16.77 3.38 -2.40
C GLU A 124 16.73 2.22 -3.41
N ASN A 125 16.43 1.01 -2.94
CA ASN A 125 16.30 -0.17 -3.80
C ASN A 125 15.12 -0.06 -4.78
N ALA A 126 14.00 0.53 -4.37
CA ALA A 126 12.88 0.82 -5.26
C ALA A 126 13.31 1.79 -6.38
N ALA A 127 14.04 2.86 -6.04
CA ALA A 127 14.58 3.78 -7.05
C ALA A 127 15.58 3.07 -7.99
N ARG A 128 16.44 2.19 -7.47
CA ARG A 128 17.36 1.36 -8.28
C ARG A 128 16.62 0.41 -9.22
N ALA A 129 15.47 -0.12 -8.78
CA ALA A 129 14.61 -0.97 -9.60
C ALA A 129 13.89 -0.19 -10.70
N GLY A 130 13.82 1.14 -10.62
CA GLY A 130 13.19 1.99 -11.63
C GLY A 130 11.76 2.43 -11.28
N PHE A 131 11.33 2.32 -10.02
CA PHE A 131 10.05 2.89 -9.61
C PHE A 131 10.06 4.42 -9.66
N ASP A 132 8.91 5.00 -9.99
CA ASP A 132 8.71 6.46 -10.00
C ASP A 132 8.68 7.06 -8.59
N GLY A 133 8.38 6.22 -7.59
CA GLY A 133 8.42 6.55 -6.18
C GLY A 133 8.01 5.38 -5.29
N VAL A 134 7.79 5.66 -4.01
CA VAL A 134 7.33 4.68 -3.02
C VAL A 134 6.09 5.16 -2.29
N GLU A 135 5.23 4.22 -1.91
CA GLU A 135 4.12 4.46 -0.99
C GLU A 135 4.39 3.75 0.33
N LEU A 136 4.44 4.48 1.44
CA LEU A 136 4.54 3.85 2.75
C LEU A 136 3.18 3.28 3.18
N HIS A 137 3.15 2.01 3.58
CA HIS A 137 1.92 1.37 4.02
C HIS A 137 1.59 1.71 5.49
N GLY A 138 0.96 2.88 5.70
CA GLY A 138 0.46 3.37 7.01
C GLY A 138 -0.99 2.99 7.34
N ALA A 139 -1.48 1.85 6.85
CA ALA A 139 -2.89 1.48 6.86
C ALA A 139 -3.10 0.00 7.22
N ASN A 140 -4.36 -0.40 7.36
CA ASN A 140 -4.82 -1.79 7.50
C ASN A 140 -4.19 -2.59 8.64
N GLY A 141 -3.74 -1.89 9.69
CA GLY A 141 -3.19 -2.51 10.89
C GLY A 141 -1.83 -3.16 10.72
N TYR A 142 -1.03 -2.70 9.76
CA TYR A 142 0.38 -3.07 9.61
C TYR A 142 1.29 -2.16 10.43
N LEU A 143 2.61 -2.38 10.42
CA LEU A 143 3.51 -1.86 11.45
C LEU A 143 3.40 -0.35 11.69
N ILE A 144 3.39 0.47 10.63
CA ILE A 144 3.23 1.94 10.78
C ILE A 144 1.89 2.27 11.46
N ASP A 145 0.79 1.66 11.02
CA ASP A 145 -0.55 1.86 11.59
C ASP A 145 -0.64 1.34 13.04
N GLN A 146 0.07 0.25 13.34
CA GLN A 146 0.20 -0.32 14.70
C GLN A 146 0.88 0.65 15.67
N PHE A 147 1.81 1.49 15.20
CA PHE A 147 2.39 2.57 16.00
C PHE A 147 1.44 3.77 16.11
N THR A 148 0.77 4.16 15.01
CA THR A 148 -0.09 5.35 14.95
C THR A 148 -1.28 5.28 15.90
N GLN A 149 -1.92 4.10 16.04
CA GLN A 149 -3.18 3.97 16.77
C GLN A 149 -2.99 3.51 18.22
N ASP A 150 -3.72 4.12 19.15
CA ASP A 150 -3.64 3.79 20.58
C ASP A 150 -4.22 2.41 20.92
N VAL A 151 -5.07 1.84 20.07
CA VAL A 151 -5.61 0.48 20.20
C VAL A 151 -4.51 -0.59 20.14
N THR A 152 -3.38 -0.29 19.49
CA THR A 152 -2.26 -1.21 19.30
C THR A 152 -0.97 -0.73 19.93
N ASN A 153 -0.76 0.58 20.04
CA ASN A 153 0.41 1.17 20.66
C ASN A 153 0.13 1.54 22.12
N LYS A 154 0.65 0.74 23.04
CA LYS A 154 0.59 0.91 24.50
C LYS A 154 1.94 1.32 25.09
N ARG A 155 2.87 1.79 24.26
CA ARG A 155 4.21 2.20 24.72
C ARG A 155 4.14 3.42 25.62
N THR A 156 5.13 3.54 26.49
CA THR A 156 5.31 4.67 27.42
C THR A 156 6.60 5.46 27.14
N ASP A 157 7.33 5.10 26.08
CA ASP A 157 8.52 5.80 25.61
C ASP A 157 8.18 6.88 24.57
N GLU A 158 9.20 7.42 23.90
CA GLU A 158 9.04 8.48 22.90
C GLU A 158 8.24 8.09 21.65
N TYR A 159 7.89 6.80 21.51
CA TYR A 159 7.08 6.25 20.42
C TYR A 159 5.65 5.90 20.83
N GLY A 160 5.19 6.23 22.05
CA GLY A 160 3.79 6.08 22.44
C GLY A 160 3.33 7.02 23.57
N GLY A 161 2.16 6.72 24.14
CA GLY A 161 1.54 7.49 25.23
C GLY A 161 0.78 8.73 24.76
N SER A 162 1.37 9.55 23.88
CA SER A 162 0.71 10.72 23.28
C SER A 162 0.46 10.53 21.78
N MET A 163 -0.38 11.38 21.21
CA MET A 163 -0.66 11.42 19.78
C MET A 163 0.62 11.72 18.96
N GLU A 164 1.41 12.68 19.42
CA GLU A 164 2.66 13.11 18.82
C GLU A 164 3.69 11.98 18.82
N ASN A 165 3.81 11.26 19.93
CA ASN A 165 4.73 10.13 20.05
C ASN A 165 4.29 8.94 19.19
N ARG A 166 2.99 8.66 19.09
CA ARG A 166 2.48 7.61 18.20
C ARG A 166 2.71 7.92 16.72
N ALA A 167 2.61 9.19 16.33
CA ALA A 167 2.92 9.64 14.98
C ALA A 167 4.43 9.59 14.65
N ARG A 168 5.31 9.62 15.67
CA ARG A 168 6.76 9.70 15.49
C ARG A 168 7.33 8.61 14.61
N PHE A 169 6.93 7.35 14.79
CA PHE A 169 7.45 6.26 13.96
C PHE A 169 7.11 6.45 12.48
N ALA A 170 5.87 6.85 12.16
CA ALA A 170 5.47 7.14 10.78
C ALA A 170 6.29 8.29 10.19
N LEU A 171 6.49 9.38 10.95
CA LEU A 171 7.26 10.54 10.52
C LEU A 171 8.76 10.23 10.35
N ASP A 172 9.35 9.41 11.22
CA ASP A 172 10.76 9.00 11.10
C ASP A 172 10.98 8.09 9.88
N VAL A 173 10.03 7.19 9.60
CA VAL A 173 10.07 6.34 8.40
C VAL A 173 9.89 7.17 7.12
N LEU A 174 8.97 8.12 7.13
CA LEU A 174 8.78 9.10 6.05
C LEU A 174 10.07 9.89 5.80
N ASP A 175 10.68 10.43 6.85
CA ASP A 175 11.94 11.16 6.76
C ASP A 175 13.07 10.31 6.15
N ALA A 176 13.18 9.04 6.53
CA ALA A 176 14.16 8.12 5.93
C ALA A 176 13.92 7.91 4.43
N ALA A 177 12.66 7.70 4.01
CA ALA A 177 12.32 7.56 2.60
C ALA A 177 12.54 8.87 1.81
N VAL A 178 12.17 10.01 2.38
CA VAL A 178 12.39 11.33 1.76
C VAL A 178 13.87 11.62 1.58
N LYS A 179 14.71 11.31 2.59
CA LYS A 179 16.17 11.44 2.48
C LYS A 179 16.76 10.55 1.39
N ALA A 180 16.20 9.36 1.21
CA ALA A 180 16.65 8.41 0.20
C ALA A 180 16.32 8.84 -1.23
N ILE A 181 15.09 9.29 -1.50
CA ILE A 181 14.60 9.46 -2.88
C ILE A 181 13.95 10.82 -3.20
N GLY A 182 13.83 11.70 -2.22
CA GLY A 182 13.19 13.02 -2.34
C GLY A 182 11.68 13.00 -2.06
N GLU A 183 11.17 14.08 -1.47
CA GLU A 183 9.76 14.18 -1.00
C GLU A 183 8.72 13.99 -2.11
N SER A 184 9.01 14.47 -3.32
CA SER A 184 8.10 14.39 -4.47
C SER A 184 7.94 12.98 -5.04
N LYS A 185 8.63 11.99 -4.46
CA LYS A 185 8.55 10.57 -4.81
C LYS A 185 8.05 9.70 -3.67
N VAL A 186 7.63 10.30 -2.56
CA VAL A 186 7.13 9.57 -1.39
C VAL A 186 5.66 9.88 -1.20
N GLY A 187 4.84 8.82 -1.17
CA GLY A 187 3.45 8.85 -0.76
C GLY A 187 3.23 8.04 0.52
N ILE A 188 2.06 8.19 1.14
CA ILE A 188 1.67 7.35 2.30
C ILE A 188 0.18 7.04 2.25
N ARG A 189 -0.15 5.80 2.64
CA ARG A 189 -1.52 5.31 2.68
C ARG A 189 -2.06 5.22 4.11
N PHE A 190 -3.30 5.66 4.35
CA PHE A 190 -3.98 5.53 5.65
C PHE A 190 -5.39 4.92 5.53
N SER A 191 -5.87 4.38 6.64
CA SER A 191 -7.23 3.83 6.77
C SER A 191 -7.88 4.21 8.11
N PRO A 192 -8.20 5.51 8.34
CA PRO A 192 -8.61 6.01 9.67
C PRO A 192 -9.83 5.30 10.26
N TRP A 193 -10.71 4.80 9.40
CA TRP A 193 -12.02 4.27 9.76
C TRP A 193 -12.12 2.73 9.73
N SER A 194 -11.03 2.03 9.45
CA SER A 194 -11.02 0.57 9.27
C SER A 194 -10.86 -0.16 10.60
N ASN A 195 -11.74 -1.14 10.90
CA ASN A 195 -11.52 -2.05 12.04
C ASN A 195 -10.67 -3.27 11.65
N PHE A 196 -10.28 -3.38 10.37
CA PHE A 196 -9.49 -4.50 9.89
C PHE A 196 -8.24 -4.69 10.74
N SER A 197 -7.92 -5.94 11.07
CA SER A 197 -6.82 -6.31 11.96
C SER A 197 -6.91 -5.72 13.38
N GLY A 198 -8.13 -5.52 13.89
CA GLY A 198 -8.37 -5.02 15.26
C GLY A 198 -7.88 -3.59 15.45
N MET A 199 -8.05 -2.76 14.42
CA MET A 199 -7.69 -1.35 14.42
C MET A 199 -8.92 -0.49 14.77
N ARG A 200 -8.81 0.82 14.49
CA ARG A 200 -9.79 1.90 14.73
C ARG A 200 -9.78 2.41 16.17
N MET A 201 -9.17 3.59 16.35
CA MET A 201 -9.31 4.40 17.56
C MET A 201 -10.77 4.82 17.78
N ALA A 202 -11.15 5.09 19.03
CA ALA A 202 -12.51 5.56 19.35
C ALA A 202 -12.87 6.86 18.60
N ASP A 203 -11.93 7.80 18.56
CA ASP A 203 -11.96 8.96 17.67
C ASP A 203 -10.65 9.04 16.87
N PRO A 204 -10.66 8.68 15.57
CA PRO A 204 -9.44 8.72 14.77
C PRO A 204 -9.05 10.14 14.33
N LYS A 205 -9.98 11.12 14.36
CA LYS A 205 -9.75 12.42 13.71
C LYS A 205 -8.53 13.15 14.28
N PRO A 206 -8.37 13.36 15.60
CA PRO A 206 -7.23 14.12 16.12
C PRO A 206 -5.88 13.53 15.71
N GLY A 207 -5.73 12.20 15.84
CA GLY A 207 -4.48 11.50 15.56
C GLY A 207 -4.05 11.59 14.10
N PHE A 208 -4.98 11.32 13.17
CA PHE A 208 -4.69 11.41 11.74
C PHE A 208 -4.57 12.88 11.29
N SER A 209 -5.32 13.82 11.87
CA SER A 209 -5.16 15.25 11.59
C SER A 209 -3.75 15.73 11.94
N PHE A 210 -3.24 15.36 13.12
CA PHE A 210 -1.89 15.71 13.53
C PHE A 210 -0.85 15.15 12.55
N LEU A 211 -0.91 13.84 12.27
CA LEU A 211 0.05 13.20 11.38
C LEU A 211 0.04 13.83 9.96
N VAL A 212 -1.13 14.08 9.39
CA VAL A 212 -1.24 14.68 8.05
C VAL A 212 -0.81 16.15 8.04
N SER A 213 -1.07 16.90 9.12
CA SER A 213 -0.59 18.29 9.26
C SER A 213 0.93 18.33 9.31
N GLU A 214 1.56 17.46 10.10
CA GLU A 214 3.03 17.35 10.17
C GLU A 214 3.64 16.98 8.81
N ILE A 215 3.02 16.07 8.06
CA ILE A 215 3.49 15.72 6.72
C ILE A 215 3.42 16.94 5.79
N ALA A 216 2.27 17.63 5.77
CA ALA A 216 2.05 18.79 4.92
C ALA A 216 2.98 19.97 5.24
N GLU A 217 3.36 20.14 6.51
CA GLU A 217 4.28 21.18 6.97
C GLU A 217 5.75 20.84 6.67
N ARG A 218 6.18 19.60 6.96
CA ARG A 218 7.58 19.17 6.80
C ARG A 218 7.98 18.99 5.34
N TRP A 219 7.04 18.54 4.51
CA TRP A 219 7.30 18.18 3.11
C TRP A 219 6.28 18.85 2.17
N PRO A 220 6.48 20.13 1.80
CA PRO A 220 5.53 20.86 0.97
C PRO A 220 5.30 20.26 -0.42
N SER A 221 6.29 19.53 -0.96
CA SER A 221 6.24 18.90 -2.28
C SER A 221 5.99 17.39 -2.21
N PHE A 222 5.51 16.88 -1.07
CA PHE A 222 5.22 15.46 -0.86
C PHE A 222 4.26 14.92 -1.94
N ALA A 223 4.53 13.71 -2.45
CA ALA A 223 3.90 13.24 -3.69
C ALA A 223 2.37 13.14 -3.57
N TYR A 224 1.87 12.44 -2.54
CA TYR A 224 0.43 12.30 -2.28
C TYR A 224 0.15 11.68 -0.90
N ILE A 225 -1.09 11.84 -0.42
CA ILE A 225 -1.68 10.93 0.57
C ILE A 225 -2.74 10.06 -0.09
N HIS A 226 -2.85 8.81 0.34
CA HIS A 226 -3.78 7.81 -0.18
C HIS A 226 -4.70 7.31 0.93
N LEU A 227 -6.00 7.57 0.82
CA LEU A 227 -6.97 7.28 1.87
C LEU A 227 -7.94 6.19 1.45
N ILE A 228 -8.12 5.23 2.34
CA ILE A 228 -9.21 4.26 2.27
C ILE A 228 -10.47 4.90 2.87
N GLU A 229 -11.52 5.02 2.05
CA GLU A 229 -12.81 5.58 2.42
C GLU A 229 -13.56 4.66 3.41
N PRO A 230 -14.35 5.23 4.35
CA PRO A 230 -15.02 4.48 5.41
C PRO A 230 -16.05 3.46 4.90
N ARG A 231 -16.41 3.50 3.62
CA ARG A 231 -17.29 2.53 2.98
C ARG A 231 -16.64 1.16 2.72
N THR A 232 -15.38 0.98 3.10
CA THR A 232 -14.68 -0.30 2.98
C THR A 232 -13.94 -0.68 4.24
N GLU A 233 -13.78 -1.99 4.43
CA GLU A 233 -12.96 -2.61 5.46
C GLU A 233 -12.05 -3.65 4.78
N ALA A 234 -10.80 -3.25 4.53
CA ALA A 234 -9.83 -3.98 3.71
C ALA A 234 -10.42 -4.45 2.36
N ASP A 235 -10.83 -5.71 2.26
CA ASP A 235 -11.29 -6.34 1.02
C ASP A 235 -12.82 -6.36 0.86
N ARG A 236 -13.60 -5.74 1.77
CA ARG A 236 -15.07 -5.79 1.78
C ARG A 236 -15.70 -4.39 1.90
N ASP A 237 -16.93 -4.25 1.40
CA ASP A 237 -17.73 -3.04 1.54
C ASP A 237 -18.48 -3.03 2.89
N ARG A 238 -18.68 -1.86 3.48
CA ARG A 238 -19.47 -1.67 4.70
C ARG A 238 -20.32 -0.40 4.66
N VAL A 239 -21.33 -0.35 5.52
CA VAL A 239 -22.14 0.87 5.72
C VAL A 239 -21.28 1.92 6.42
N VAL A 240 -21.33 3.15 5.90
CA VAL A 240 -20.64 4.31 6.48
C VAL A 240 -21.39 4.74 7.74
N GLY A 241 -20.67 4.88 8.84
CA GLY A 241 -21.23 5.35 10.11
C GLY A 241 -21.46 6.86 10.10
N GLU A 242 -22.32 7.35 11.00
CA GLU A 242 -22.54 8.78 11.17
C GLU A 242 -21.22 9.50 11.51
N GLY A 243 -20.92 10.58 10.78
CA GLY A 243 -19.70 11.39 10.98
C GLY A 243 -18.39 10.78 10.47
N GLU A 244 -18.42 9.57 9.87
CA GLU A 244 -17.27 8.96 9.21
C GLU A 244 -17.06 9.57 7.82
N SER A 245 -15.96 10.30 7.66
CA SER A 245 -15.52 10.85 6.38
C SER A 245 -14.03 11.17 6.45
N ASN A 246 -13.33 11.09 5.32
CA ASN A 246 -11.94 11.57 5.21
C ASN A 246 -11.84 13.07 4.86
N ASP A 247 -12.96 13.80 4.80
CA ASP A 247 -12.96 15.23 4.40
C ASP A 247 -12.09 16.10 5.30
N PHE A 248 -12.01 15.80 6.61
CA PHE A 248 -11.12 16.51 7.53
C PHE A 248 -9.63 16.41 7.12
N LEU A 249 -9.20 15.31 6.52
CA LEU A 249 -7.84 15.16 5.99
C LEU A 249 -7.68 15.85 4.63
N ARG A 250 -8.73 15.88 3.81
CA ARG A 250 -8.74 16.63 2.54
C ARG A 250 -8.58 18.13 2.80
N GLU A 251 -9.27 18.67 3.80
CA GLU A 251 -9.17 20.06 4.21
C GLU A 251 -7.74 20.42 4.65
N ILE A 252 -7.09 19.58 5.47
CA ILE A 252 -5.70 19.76 5.89
C ILE A 252 -4.74 19.64 4.70
N TRP A 253 -4.95 18.66 3.82
CA TRP A 253 -4.07 18.39 2.69
C TRP A 253 -4.16 19.47 1.59
N GLY A 254 -5.33 20.08 1.44
CA GLY A 254 -5.60 21.15 0.50
C GLY A 254 -5.61 20.67 -0.95
N HIS A 255 -4.93 21.42 -1.81
CA HIS A 255 -4.90 21.20 -3.26
C HIS A 255 -3.83 20.19 -3.72
N ARG A 256 -3.09 19.59 -2.78
CA ARG A 256 -2.04 18.61 -3.08
C ARG A 256 -2.66 17.30 -3.58
N PRO A 257 -1.93 16.47 -4.34
CA PRO A 257 -2.47 15.22 -4.87
C PRO A 257 -3.02 14.33 -3.75
N PHE A 258 -4.29 13.94 -3.88
CA PHE A 258 -5.00 13.09 -2.92
C PHE A 258 -5.55 11.88 -3.68
N ILE A 259 -5.21 10.68 -3.23
CA ILE A 259 -5.74 9.43 -3.77
C ILE A 259 -6.86 8.92 -2.87
N SER A 260 -8.05 8.74 -3.43
CA SER A 260 -9.22 8.19 -2.75
C SER A 260 -9.45 6.75 -3.20
N ALA A 261 -9.62 5.82 -2.26
CA ALA A 261 -9.84 4.41 -2.56
C ALA A 261 -10.98 3.82 -1.73
N GLY A 262 -11.68 2.83 -2.28
CA GLY A 262 -12.62 2.00 -1.54
C GLY A 262 -14.05 2.05 -2.09
N GLY A 263 -14.50 0.92 -2.66
CA GLY A 263 -15.90 0.70 -3.02
C GLY A 263 -16.42 1.51 -4.22
N TYR A 264 -15.57 2.27 -4.90
CA TYR A 264 -15.95 3.06 -6.07
C TYR A 264 -16.40 2.18 -7.24
N ASP A 265 -17.52 2.58 -7.83
CA ASP A 265 -17.94 2.26 -9.20
C ASP A 265 -17.63 3.47 -10.10
N LYS A 266 -18.03 3.39 -11.38
CA LYS A 266 -17.77 4.48 -12.34
C LYS A 266 -18.41 5.78 -11.86
N GLU A 267 -19.69 5.75 -11.53
CA GLU A 267 -20.47 6.94 -11.21
C GLU A 267 -19.91 7.65 -9.98
N SER A 268 -19.70 6.91 -8.88
CA SER A 268 -19.14 7.49 -7.65
C SER A 268 -17.67 7.90 -7.78
N ALA A 269 -16.88 7.22 -8.62
CA ALA A 269 -15.51 7.63 -8.93
C ALA A 269 -15.49 9.00 -9.62
N PHE A 270 -16.30 9.17 -10.66
CA PHE A 270 -16.36 10.41 -11.44
C PHE A 270 -16.91 11.56 -10.59
N GLU A 271 -17.99 11.33 -9.84
CA GLU A 271 -18.55 12.33 -8.92
C GLU A 271 -17.49 12.86 -7.94
N VAL A 272 -16.76 11.97 -7.27
CA VAL A 272 -15.72 12.38 -6.31
C VAL A 272 -14.53 13.04 -7.00
N ALA A 273 -14.10 12.55 -8.16
CA ALA A 273 -13.01 13.15 -8.92
C ALA A 273 -13.35 14.60 -9.33
N GLU A 274 -14.56 14.83 -9.85
CA GLU A 274 -15.02 16.15 -10.31
C GLU A 274 -15.28 17.12 -9.16
N THR A 275 -15.89 16.65 -8.07
CA THR A 275 -16.30 17.53 -6.95
C THR A 275 -15.20 17.76 -5.93
N LYS A 276 -14.28 16.79 -5.74
CA LYS A 276 -13.23 16.85 -4.71
C LYS A 276 -11.81 16.91 -5.28
N GLY A 277 -11.62 16.91 -6.60
CA GLY A 277 -10.31 17.04 -7.25
C GLY A 277 -9.33 15.91 -6.94
N SER A 278 -9.84 14.69 -6.68
CA SER A 278 -9.04 13.56 -6.24
C SER A 278 -8.68 12.59 -7.36
N LEU A 279 -7.53 11.93 -7.24
CA LEU A 279 -7.25 10.69 -7.97
C LEU A 279 -8.06 9.55 -7.35
N ILE A 280 -8.62 8.66 -8.17
CA ILE A 280 -9.39 7.51 -7.69
C ILE A 280 -8.60 6.22 -7.90
N ALA A 281 -8.38 5.46 -6.83
CA ALA A 281 -7.75 4.15 -6.89
C ALA A 281 -8.79 3.03 -6.88
N ALA A 282 -8.69 2.12 -7.84
CA ALA A 282 -9.51 0.92 -7.95
C ALA A 282 -8.66 -0.34 -7.66
N GLY A 283 -9.07 -1.14 -6.67
CA GLY A 283 -8.43 -2.42 -6.36
C GLY A 283 -9.11 -3.58 -7.09
N ARG A 284 -10.21 -4.10 -6.51
CA ARG A 284 -10.97 -5.25 -7.02
C ARG A 284 -11.32 -5.16 -8.51
N LEU A 285 -11.85 -4.02 -8.95
CA LEU A 285 -12.22 -3.84 -10.36
C LEU A 285 -11.00 -3.86 -11.28
N PHE A 286 -9.84 -3.41 -10.82
CA PHE A 286 -8.63 -3.42 -11.65
C PHE A 286 -7.99 -4.82 -11.71
N ILE A 287 -8.27 -5.70 -10.75
CA ILE A 287 -7.90 -7.13 -10.84
C ILE A 287 -8.59 -7.75 -12.06
N SER A 288 -9.90 -7.60 -12.21
CA SER A 288 -10.66 -8.28 -13.27
C SER A 288 -10.78 -7.51 -14.59
N ASN A 289 -10.37 -6.24 -14.62
CA ASN A 289 -10.48 -5.38 -15.80
C ASN A 289 -9.13 -4.68 -16.04
N PRO A 290 -8.19 -5.29 -16.79
CA PRO A 290 -6.86 -4.72 -17.02
C PRO A 290 -6.88 -3.39 -17.78
N ASP A 291 -7.99 -3.06 -18.43
CA ASP A 291 -8.25 -1.82 -19.16
C ASP A 291 -9.40 -1.00 -18.55
N LEU A 292 -9.55 -1.07 -17.21
CA LEU A 292 -10.58 -0.35 -16.47
C LEU A 292 -10.75 1.13 -16.90
N PRO A 293 -9.68 1.93 -17.14
CA PRO A 293 -9.83 3.29 -17.62
C PRO A 293 -10.60 3.39 -18.95
N VAL A 294 -10.28 2.52 -19.92
CA VAL A 294 -10.98 2.47 -21.21
C VAL A 294 -12.44 2.10 -21.02
N ARG A 295 -12.71 1.11 -20.15
CA ARG A 295 -14.08 0.67 -19.90
C ARG A 295 -14.93 1.78 -19.29
N TRP A 296 -14.42 2.46 -18.27
CA TRP A 296 -15.10 3.59 -17.66
C TRP A 296 -15.30 4.74 -18.63
N GLN A 297 -14.29 5.10 -19.43
CA GLN A 297 -14.40 6.20 -20.39
C GLN A 297 -15.45 5.95 -21.47
N ASN A 298 -15.66 4.70 -21.87
CA ASN A 298 -16.51 4.32 -23.01
C ASN A 298 -17.80 3.58 -22.62
N ASP A 299 -18.20 3.63 -21.35
CA ASP A 299 -19.42 2.97 -20.85
C ASP A 299 -19.45 1.45 -21.13
N ILE A 300 -18.29 0.81 -21.10
CA ILE A 300 -18.16 -0.63 -21.30
C ILE A 300 -18.39 -1.35 -19.96
N PRO A 301 -19.20 -2.41 -19.91
CA PRO A 301 -19.42 -3.17 -18.69
C PRO A 301 -18.11 -3.69 -18.07
N VAL A 302 -18.05 -3.69 -16.73
CA VAL A 302 -16.92 -4.21 -15.95
C VAL A 302 -17.24 -5.58 -15.35
N ASP A 303 -16.24 -6.44 -15.26
CA ASP A 303 -16.32 -7.71 -14.53
C ASP A 303 -16.01 -7.48 -13.04
N LYS A 304 -16.75 -8.12 -12.14
CA LYS A 304 -16.49 -8.08 -10.69
C LYS A 304 -15.35 -9.02 -10.27
N GLY A 305 -14.94 -9.92 -11.15
CA GLY A 305 -13.91 -10.92 -10.91
C GLY A 305 -14.37 -12.04 -9.98
N ASP A 306 -13.46 -13.00 -9.77
CA ASP A 306 -13.67 -14.11 -8.85
C ASP A 306 -12.74 -13.95 -7.64
N ARG A 307 -13.32 -13.80 -6.45
CA ARG A 307 -12.53 -13.68 -5.21
C ARG A 307 -11.75 -14.94 -4.88
N SER A 308 -12.15 -16.10 -5.41
CA SER A 308 -11.47 -17.38 -5.14
C SER A 308 -10.06 -17.42 -5.73
N THR A 309 -9.76 -16.56 -6.72
CA THR A 309 -8.48 -16.56 -7.42
C THR A 309 -7.48 -15.53 -6.90
N TYR A 310 -7.89 -14.57 -6.08
CA TYR A 310 -7.08 -13.41 -5.69
C TYR A 310 -5.74 -13.74 -5.01
N TYR A 311 -5.65 -14.91 -4.38
CA TYR A 311 -4.47 -15.34 -3.64
C TYR A 311 -3.97 -16.72 -4.10
N ILE A 312 -4.31 -17.14 -5.32
CA ILE A 312 -3.70 -18.34 -5.92
C ILE A 312 -2.22 -18.02 -6.20
N VAL A 313 -1.35 -18.91 -5.73
CA VAL A 313 0.10 -18.74 -5.83
C VAL A 313 0.57 -19.20 -7.21
N GLU A 314 1.42 -18.39 -7.86
CA GLU A 314 2.19 -18.76 -9.06
C GLU A 314 1.33 -19.28 -10.24
N SER A 315 0.09 -18.77 -10.35
CA SER A 315 -0.84 -19.15 -11.41
C SER A 315 -1.29 -17.93 -12.21
N PRO A 316 -1.39 -18.02 -13.55
CA PRO A 316 -2.01 -16.99 -14.37
C PRO A 316 -3.54 -16.90 -14.17
N GLN A 317 -4.16 -17.96 -13.61
CA GLN A 317 -5.61 -18.06 -13.46
C GLN A 317 -6.16 -17.01 -12.49
N GLY A 318 -7.06 -16.16 -12.98
CA GLY A 318 -7.61 -15.02 -12.26
C GLY A 318 -6.56 -13.97 -11.88
N TYR A 319 -5.47 -13.89 -12.66
CA TYR A 319 -4.37 -12.94 -12.48
C TYR A 319 -4.08 -12.19 -13.80
N THR A 320 -3.61 -12.90 -14.83
CA THR A 320 -3.30 -12.35 -16.18
C THR A 320 -4.24 -12.82 -17.29
N ASP A 321 -5.21 -13.69 -16.97
CA ASP A 321 -6.14 -14.28 -17.93
C ASP A 321 -7.48 -13.52 -18.07
N TYR A 322 -7.62 -12.36 -17.41
CA TYR A 322 -8.78 -11.48 -17.58
C TYR A 322 -8.76 -10.80 -18.96
N PRO A 323 -9.90 -10.77 -19.69
CA PRO A 323 -9.95 -10.19 -21.02
C PRO A 323 -9.98 -8.66 -20.99
N PHE A 324 -9.36 -8.06 -22.01
CA PHE A 324 -9.57 -6.67 -22.39
C PHE A 324 -10.99 -6.48 -22.96
N ALA A 325 -11.43 -5.24 -23.09
CA ALA A 325 -12.75 -4.88 -23.61
C ALA A 325 -12.99 -5.35 -25.06
N ASP A 326 -11.93 -5.55 -25.84
CA ASP A 326 -11.98 -6.11 -27.20
C ASP A 326 -12.07 -7.66 -27.23
N GLY A 327 -12.10 -8.30 -26.06
CA GLY A 327 -12.16 -9.75 -25.90
C GLY A 327 -10.81 -10.45 -25.98
N SER A 328 -9.71 -9.73 -26.23
CA SER A 328 -8.37 -10.32 -26.21
C SER A 328 -7.93 -10.62 -24.77
N VAL A 329 -7.21 -11.73 -24.60
CA VAL A 329 -6.52 -12.08 -23.34
C VAL A 329 -5.03 -11.97 -23.63
N ALA A 330 -4.32 -11.11 -22.90
CA ALA A 330 -2.90 -10.84 -23.07
C ALA A 330 -2.47 -10.62 -24.55
N PRO A 331 -2.77 -9.46 -25.17
CA PRO A 331 -2.39 -9.19 -26.56
C PRO A 331 -0.91 -9.50 -26.81
N GLU A 332 -0.56 -10.04 -27.99
CA GLU A 332 0.78 -10.51 -28.38
C GLU A 332 1.94 -9.55 -28.01
N ARG A 333 1.67 -8.25 -27.90
CA ARG A 333 2.62 -7.23 -27.41
C ARG A 333 3.18 -7.51 -26.01
N PHE A 334 2.46 -8.22 -25.15
CA PHE A 334 2.89 -8.55 -23.78
C PHE A 334 3.69 -9.86 -23.69
N LYS A 335 3.70 -10.69 -24.74
CA LYS A 335 4.56 -11.89 -24.82
C LYS A 335 6.02 -11.57 -25.15
N LYS A 336 6.33 -10.31 -25.47
CA LYS A 336 7.66 -9.80 -25.80
C LYS A 336 8.27 -8.91 -24.71
N LEU A 337 7.81 -9.05 -23.46
CA LEU A 337 8.46 -8.35 -22.35
C LEU A 337 9.95 -8.78 -22.27
N PRO A 338 10.87 -7.85 -22.00
CA PRO A 338 12.29 -8.17 -21.93
C PRO A 338 12.50 -9.33 -20.94
N ASN A 339 13.38 -10.26 -21.32
CA ASN A 339 13.89 -11.30 -20.41
C ASN A 339 14.94 -10.72 -19.47
#